data_AF-A0A7W9LM73-F1
#
_entry.id   AF-A0A7W9LM73-F1
#
_cell.length_a   1.000
_cell.length_b   1.000
_cell.length_c   1.000
_cell.angle_alpha   90.00
_cell.angle_beta   90.00
_cell.angle_gamma   90.00
#
_symmetry.space_group_name_H-M   'P 1'
#
loop_
_entity.id
_entity.type
_entity.pdbx_description
1 polymer ?
#
loop_
_entity_poly.entity_id
_entity_poly.type
_entity_poly.pdbx_seq_one_letter_code
_entity_poly.pdbx_strand_id
1 'polypeptide(L)'
;MSHDDRNGSELQQLESLLFQALPDPRGFADRILEQLLERLATEPAGSQPITVVQPATGPGDTEILLAAALGACVCWGQDPGCPVCAGRGGAGWTDPDLELYAEYVAPAVQRRAAAAPQEGVRS
;
A
#
# COMPACT_ATOMS: atom_id res chain seq x y z
N MET A 1 38.31 -19.37 25.78
CA MET A 1 37.10 -19.12 26.61
C MET A 1 36.68 -17.67 26.39
N SER A 2 35.38 -17.35 26.41
CA SER A 2 34.83 -15.97 26.53
C SER A 2 34.15 -15.28 25.32
N HIS A 3 33.42 -16.00 24.47
CA HIS A 3 32.36 -15.38 23.65
C HIS A 3 31.00 -16.08 23.82
N ASP A 4 31.00 -17.42 23.88
CA ASP A 4 29.80 -18.24 24.10
C ASP A 4 29.11 -17.97 25.45
N ASP A 5 29.90 -17.84 26.53
CA ASP A 5 29.37 -17.63 27.89
C ASP A 5 28.65 -16.27 28.06
N ARG A 6 29.05 -15.24 27.31
CA ARG A 6 28.42 -13.91 27.37
C ARG A 6 27.03 -13.93 26.74
N ASN A 7 26.91 -14.57 25.57
CA ASN A 7 25.65 -14.66 24.86
C ASN A 7 24.62 -15.50 25.64
N GLY A 8 25.08 -16.57 26.30
CA GLY A 8 24.24 -17.34 27.23
C GLY A 8 23.73 -16.50 28.41
N SER A 9 24.57 -15.64 28.99
CA SER A 9 24.16 -14.78 30.11
C SER A 9 23.20 -13.66 29.70
N GLU A 10 23.36 -13.10 28.50
CA GLU A 10 22.45 -12.07 27.96
C GLU A 10 21.07 -12.66 27.66
N LEU A 11 21.01 -13.85 27.07
CA LEU A 11 19.74 -14.55 26.83
C LEU A 11 19.01 -14.88 28.14
N GLN A 12 19.74 -15.33 29.16
CA GLN A 12 19.16 -15.64 30.47
C GLN A 12 18.61 -14.38 31.17
N GLN A 13 19.32 -13.25 31.04
CA GLN A 13 18.86 -11.96 31.56
C GLN A 13 17.62 -11.47 30.80
N LEU A 14 17.62 -11.61 29.47
CA LEU A 14 16.48 -11.23 28.63
C LEU A 14 15.24 -12.07 28.97
N GLU A 15 15.41 -13.37 29.17
CA GLU A 15 14.34 -14.28 29.58
C GLU A 15 13.76 -13.89 30.94
N SER A 16 14.61 -13.61 31.93
CA SER A 16 14.18 -13.15 33.25
C SER A 16 13.37 -11.84 33.19
N LEU A 17 13.85 -10.88 32.39
CA LEU A 17 13.14 -9.62 32.17
C LEU A 17 11.81 -9.81 31.44
N LEU A 18 11.75 -10.73 30.47
CA LEU A 18 10.52 -11.05 29.74
C LEU A 18 9.46 -11.63 30.68
N PHE A 19 9.85 -12.59 31.55
CA PHE A 19 8.95 -13.16 32.55
C PHE A 19 8.50 -12.16 33.60
N GLN A 20 9.35 -11.19 33.96
CA GLN A 20 8.98 -10.13 34.91
C GLN A 20 8.01 -9.11 34.28
N ALA A 21 8.21 -8.74 33.02
CA ALA A 21 7.37 -7.79 32.31
C ALA A 21 6.01 -8.39 31.90
N LEU A 22 5.99 -9.68 31.56
CA LEU A 22 4.80 -10.43 31.13
C LEU A 22 4.65 -11.71 31.97
N PRO A 23 4.20 -11.58 33.24
CA PRO A 23 4.02 -12.72 34.14
C PRO A 23 2.93 -13.68 33.66
N ASP A 24 1.99 -13.20 32.84
CA ASP A 24 0.95 -14.01 32.18
C ASP A 24 0.76 -13.54 30.73
N PRO A 25 1.57 -14.04 29.78
CA PRO A 25 1.52 -13.61 28.39
C PRO A 25 0.23 -14.03 27.69
N ARG A 26 -0.37 -15.16 28.09
CA ARG A 26 -1.62 -15.66 27.53
C ARG A 26 -2.81 -14.82 27.99
N GLY A 27 -2.94 -14.59 29.30
CA GLY A 27 -4.01 -13.73 29.82
C GLY A 27 -3.86 -12.26 29.38
N PHE A 28 -2.64 -11.79 29.12
CA PHE A 28 -2.44 -10.50 28.44
C PHE A 28 -2.99 -10.52 27.01
N ALA A 29 -2.62 -11.52 26.19
CA ALA A 29 -3.10 -11.64 24.82
C ALA A 29 -4.63 -11.74 24.74
N ASP A 30 -5.24 -12.56 25.60
CA ASP A 30 -6.69 -12.75 25.65
C ASP A 30 -7.43 -11.43 25.95
N ARG A 31 -6.95 -10.64 26.92
CA ARG A 31 -7.54 -9.33 27.24
C ARG A 31 -7.45 -8.33 26.08
N ILE A 32 -6.31 -8.31 25.39
CA ILE A 32 -6.12 -7.43 24.22
C ILE A 32 -7.06 -7.86 23.09
N LEU A 33 -7.20 -9.16 22.85
CA LEU A 33 -8.07 -9.70 21.82
C LEU A 33 -9.54 -9.39 22.13
N GLU A 34 -9.99 -9.63 23.37
CA GLU A 34 -11.34 -9.29 23.82
C GLU A 34 -11.62 -7.78 23.64
N GLN A 35 -10.68 -6.92 24.03
CA GLN A 35 -10.85 -5.48 23.90
C GLN A 35 -10.87 -5.01 22.44
N LEU A 36 -10.11 -5.66 21.54
CA LEU A 36 -10.16 -5.39 20.11
C LEU A 36 -11.47 -5.86 19.49
N LEU A 37 -11.96 -7.05 19.86
CA LEU A 37 -13.24 -7.57 19.38
C LEU A 37 -14.40 -6.69 19.81
N GLU A 38 -14.41 -6.21 21.06
CA GLU A 38 -15.44 -5.28 21.56
C GLU A 38 -15.44 -3.96 20.75
N ARG A 39 -14.25 -3.42 20.48
CA ARG A 39 -14.10 -2.20 19.65
C ARG A 39 -14.53 -2.40 18.20
N LEU A 40 -14.38 -3.61 17.66
CA LEU A 40 -14.84 -3.94 16.31
C LEU A 40 -16.35 -4.22 16.26
N ALA A 41 -16.91 -4.81 17.31
CA ALA A 41 -18.35 -5.06 17.44
C ALA A 41 -19.15 -3.77 17.64
N THR A 42 -18.52 -2.76 18.24
CA THR A 42 -19.10 -1.42 18.32
C THR A 42 -18.85 -0.69 17.01
N GLU A 43 -19.80 -0.75 16.07
CA GLU A 43 -19.74 0.08 14.86
C GLU A 43 -19.58 1.56 15.28
N PRO A 44 -18.51 2.26 14.84
CA PRO A 44 -18.41 3.68 15.12
C PRO A 44 -19.60 4.37 14.46
N ALA A 45 -20.33 5.19 15.22
CA ALA A 45 -21.40 6.04 14.69
C ALA A 45 -20.79 7.01 13.66
N GLY A 46 -20.77 6.59 12.39
CA GLY A 46 -20.15 7.32 11.29
C GLY A 46 -19.21 6.51 10.41
N SER A 47 -19.62 5.31 9.98
CA SER A 47 -18.95 4.51 8.94
C SER A 47 -18.90 5.26 7.60
N GLN A 48 -18.01 6.25 7.51
CA GLN A 48 -17.45 6.66 6.24
C GLN A 48 -16.39 5.62 5.86
N PRO A 49 -16.27 5.25 4.57
CA PRO A 49 -15.24 4.31 4.14
C PRO A 49 -13.86 4.85 4.54
N ILE A 50 -13.17 4.13 5.42
CA ILE A 50 -11.78 4.43 5.76
C ILE A 50 -10.94 3.96 4.57
N THR A 51 -10.40 4.91 3.81
CA THR A 51 -9.39 4.63 2.80
C THR A 51 -8.11 4.20 3.51
N VAL A 52 -7.81 2.91 3.47
CA VAL A 52 -6.50 2.40 3.89
C VAL A 52 -5.46 2.87 2.87
N VAL A 53 -4.65 3.86 3.24
CA VAL A 53 -3.45 4.23 2.46
C VAL A 53 -2.42 3.14 2.72
N GLN A 54 -2.29 2.18 1.81
CA GLN A 54 -1.18 1.22 1.86
C GLN A 54 0.15 1.98 1.69
N PRO A 55 1.21 1.63 2.43
CA PRO A 55 2.53 2.21 2.22
C PRO A 55 2.98 1.86 0.80
N ALA A 56 3.16 2.89 -0.03
CA ALA A 56 3.63 2.71 -1.40
C ALA A 56 5.02 2.06 -1.39
N THR A 57 5.20 1.03 -2.21
CA THR A 57 6.50 0.69 -2.81
C THR A 57 7.15 1.98 -3.30
N GLY A 58 8.47 2.13 -3.10
CA GLY A 58 9.18 3.42 -3.11
C GLY A 58 8.83 4.38 -4.26
N PRO A 59 9.02 5.70 -4.08
CA PRO A 59 8.46 6.76 -4.93
C PRO A 59 8.84 6.70 -6.43
N GLY A 60 9.85 5.92 -6.83
CA GLY A 60 10.24 5.74 -8.24
C GLY A 60 9.51 4.62 -8.97
N ASP A 61 9.14 3.54 -8.28
CA ASP A 61 8.58 2.35 -8.94
C ASP A 61 7.14 2.61 -9.40
N THR A 62 6.39 3.37 -8.61
CA THR A 62 4.99 3.70 -8.94
C THR A 62 4.88 4.53 -10.21
N GLU A 63 5.80 5.48 -10.44
CA GLU A 63 5.78 6.33 -11.63
C GLU A 63 6.11 5.54 -12.90
N ILE A 64 7.06 4.59 -12.80
CA ILE A 64 7.42 3.69 -13.90
C ILE A 64 6.25 2.76 -14.25
N LEU A 65 5.64 2.14 -13.23
CA LEU A 65 4.51 1.23 -13.42
C LEU A 65 3.29 1.95 -13.99
N LEU A 66 3.01 3.18 -13.53
CA LEU A 66 1.89 3.96 -14.06
C LEU A 66 2.15 4.42 -15.51
N ALA A 67 3.37 4.80 -15.84
CA ALA A 67 3.74 5.10 -17.21
C ALA A 67 3.55 3.87 -18.12
N ALA A 68 4.01 2.69 -17.70
CA ALA A 68 3.81 1.44 -18.43
C ALA A 68 2.33 1.08 -18.60
N ALA A 69 1.53 1.19 -17.52
CA ALA A 69 0.09 0.94 -17.52
C ALA A 69 -0.67 1.84 -18.51
N LEU A 70 -0.14 3.02 -18.84
CA LEU A 70 -0.76 3.97 -19.77
C LEU A 70 -0.07 4.01 -21.14
N GLY A 71 0.94 3.17 -21.38
CA GLY A 71 1.73 3.22 -22.62
C GLY A 71 2.45 4.57 -22.78
N ALA A 72 2.95 5.13 -21.69
CA ALA A 72 3.65 6.41 -21.64
C ALA A 72 5.15 6.21 -21.41
N CYS A 73 5.93 7.24 -21.75
CA CYS A 73 7.31 7.33 -21.28
C CYS A 73 7.31 7.80 -19.82
N VAL A 74 8.32 7.42 -19.04
CA VAL A 74 8.49 7.89 -17.65
C VAL A 74 8.58 9.42 -17.56
N CYS A 75 9.09 10.10 -18.61
CA CYS A 75 9.09 11.57 -18.64
C CYS A 75 7.72 12.20 -19.01
N TRP A 76 6.71 11.39 -19.33
CA TRP A 76 5.36 11.82 -19.73
C TRP A 76 5.32 12.78 -20.93
N GLY A 77 6.38 12.77 -21.76
CA GLY A 77 6.56 13.72 -22.87
C GLY A 77 6.93 15.14 -22.44
N GLN A 78 7.22 15.38 -21.17
CA GLN A 78 7.56 16.71 -20.65
C GLN A 78 9.00 17.14 -20.98
N ASP A 79 9.86 16.19 -21.37
CA ASP A 79 11.25 16.45 -21.74
C ASP A 79 11.47 16.32 -23.26
N PRO A 80 11.61 17.46 -23.99
CA PRO A 80 11.94 17.46 -25.42
C PRO A 80 13.31 16.81 -25.73
N GLY A 81 14.23 16.79 -24.77
CA GLY A 81 15.54 16.17 -24.86
C GLY A 81 15.56 14.69 -24.49
N CYS A 82 14.40 14.09 -24.16
CA CYS A 82 14.34 12.73 -23.67
C CYS A 82 14.92 11.75 -24.72
N PRO A 83 15.93 10.92 -24.38
CA PRO A 83 16.56 10.02 -25.33
C PRO A 83 15.64 8.88 -25.80
N VAL A 84 14.53 8.65 -25.09
CA VAL A 84 13.57 7.58 -25.39
C VAL A 84 12.44 8.07 -26.28
N CYS A 85 11.80 9.19 -25.93
CA CYS A 85 10.58 9.64 -26.60
C CYS A 85 10.70 11.00 -27.32
N ALA A 86 11.79 11.76 -27.10
CA ALA A 86 11.99 13.11 -27.63
C ALA A 86 10.76 14.02 -27.45
N GLY A 87 10.20 14.03 -26.22
CA GLY A 87 9.02 14.83 -25.86
C GLY A 87 7.67 14.29 -26.35
N ARG A 88 7.60 13.15 -27.05
CA ARG A 88 6.31 12.60 -27.55
C ARG A 88 5.63 11.61 -26.59
N GLY A 89 6.33 11.17 -25.56
CA GLY A 89 5.98 10.03 -24.71
C GLY A 89 4.84 10.24 -23.71
N GLY A 90 3.74 10.86 -24.12
CA GLY A 90 2.51 10.93 -23.32
C GLY A 90 1.76 9.59 -23.27
N ALA A 91 0.62 9.55 -22.57
CA ALA A 91 -0.23 8.36 -22.52
C ALA A 91 -0.70 7.94 -23.93
N GLY A 92 -0.65 6.63 -24.21
CA GLY A 92 -0.95 6.06 -25.52
C GLY A 92 0.14 6.26 -26.58
N TRP A 93 1.36 6.67 -26.17
CA TRP A 93 2.51 6.75 -27.09
C TRP A 93 3.00 5.37 -27.52
N THR A 94 2.92 4.38 -26.64
CA THR A 94 3.13 2.96 -26.93
C THR A 94 1.89 2.15 -26.55
N ASP A 95 1.89 0.86 -26.88
CA ASP A 95 0.88 -0.05 -26.34
C ASP A 95 0.95 -0.05 -24.80
N PRO A 96 -0.19 0.11 -24.10
CA PRO A 96 -0.24 -0.01 -22.65
C PRO A 96 0.00 -1.45 -22.19
N ASP A 97 0.66 -1.59 -21.04
CA ASP A 97 0.69 -2.87 -20.34
C ASP A 97 -0.72 -3.18 -19.80
N LEU A 98 -1.35 -4.23 -20.35
CA LEU A 98 -2.74 -4.56 -20.05
C LEU A 98 -2.94 -5.10 -18.63
N GLU A 99 -1.94 -5.77 -18.07
CA GLU A 99 -2.01 -6.31 -16.70
C GLU A 99 -1.94 -5.15 -15.70
N LEU A 100 -0.96 -4.26 -15.87
CA LEU A 100 -0.83 -3.05 -15.05
C LEU A 100 -2.01 -2.09 -15.25
N TYR A 101 -2.55 -1.97 -16.46
CA TYR A 101 -3.76 -1.20 -16.71
C TYR A 101 -4.95 -1.76 -15.92
N ALA A 102 -5.16 -3.08 -15.97
CA ALA A 102 -6.24 -3.75 -15.26
C ALA A 102 -6.13 -3.60 -13.74
N GLU A 103 -4.91 -3.67 -13.21
CA GLU A 103 -4.63 -3.53 -11.77
C GLU A 103 -4.79 -2.08 -11.28
N TYR A 104 -4.17 -1.11 -11.97
CA TYR A 104 -4.01 0.25 -11.45
C TYR A 104 -4.96 1.28 -12.07
N VAL A 105 -5.24 1.17 -13.38
CA VAL A 105 -5.96 2.22 -14.13
C VAL A 105 -7.45 1.93 -14.22
N ALA A 106 -7.83 0.70 -14.59
CA ALA A 106 -9.21 0.31 -14.83
C ALA A 106 -10.14 0.58 -13.62
N PRO A 107 -9.75 0.30 -12.35
CA PRO A 107 -10.60 0.58 -11.20
C PRO A 107 -10.88 2.08 -11.03
N ALA A 108 -9.91 2.94 -11.32
CA ALA A 108 -10.07 4.39 -11.22
C ALA A 108 -11.01 4.94 -12.32
N VAL A 109 -10.87 4.42 -13.55
CA VAL A 109 -11.77 4.74 -14.66
C VAL A 109 -13.20 4.32 -14.34
N GLN A 110 -13.41 3.11 -13.83
CA GLN A 110 -14.72 2.60 -13.44
C GLN A 110 -15.37 3.45 -12.34
N ARG A 111 -14.61 3.83 -11.29
CA ARG A 111 -15.12 4.74 -10.25
C ARG A 111 -15.54 6.09 -10.81
N ARG A 112 -14.77 6.66 -11.74
CA ARG A 112 -15.12 7.92 -12.41
C ARG A 112 -16.38 7.78 -13.28
N ALA A 113 -16.50 6.68 -14.03
CA ALA A 113 -17.68 6.41 -14.84
C ALA A 113 -18.95 6.21 -13.98
N ALA A 114 -18.83 5.53 -12.85
CA ALA A 114 -19.92 5.33 -11.91
C ALA A 114 -20.33 6.62 -11.18
N ALA A 115 -19.38 7.54 -10.97
CA ALA A 115 -19.64 8.84 -10.34
C ALA A 115 -20.10 9.93 -11.32
N ALA A 116 -19.98 9.70 -12.64
CA ALA A 116 -20.45 10.64 -13.64
C ALA A 116 -21.99 10.58 -13.74
N PRO A 117 -22.71 11.72 -13.60
CA PRO A 117 -24.13 11.77 -13.94
C PRO A 117 -24.29 11.40 -15.42
N GLN A 118 -25.32 10.62 -15.75
CA GLN A 118 -25.65 10.29 -17.14
C GLN A 118 -26.12 11.56 -17.86
N GLU A 119 -25.19 12.31 -18.47
CA GLU A 119 -25.55 13.39 -19.40
C GLU A 119 -26.17 12.76 -20.65
N GLY A 120 -27.47 13.02 -20.81
CA GLY A 120 -28.32 12.41 -21.81
C GLY A 120 -27.81 12.61 -23.24
N VAL A 121 -27.88 11.51 -23.98
CA VAL A 121 -27.96 11.48 -25.45
C VAL A 121 -29.06 12.46 -25.88
N ARG A 122 -28.67 13.59 -26.47
CA ARG A 122 -29.58 14.44 -27.24
C ARG A 122 -29.43 14.08 -28.71
N SER A 123 -30.51 13.50 -29.25
CA SER A 123 -30.78 13.32 -30.68
C SER A 123 -30.78 14.63 -31.45
#